data_AF-A0A5D3CB24-F1
#
_entry.id   AF-A0A5D3CB24-F1
#
_cell.length_a   1.000
_cell.length_b   1.000
_cell.length_c   1.000
_cell.angle_alpha   90.00
_cell.angle_beta   90.00
_cell.angle_gamma   90.00
#
_symmetry.space_group_name_H-M   'P 1'
#
loop_
_entity.id
_entity.type
_entity.pdbx_description
1 polymer ?
#
loop_
_entity_poly.entity_id
_entity_poly.type
_entity_poly.pdbx_seq_one_letter_code
_entity_poly.pdbx_strand_id
1 'polypeptide(L)'
;MKVNPIDCYQFHVRDLDKEEVVNLQTKECTCKEFQAEQLPCSYVIAAARDRNINLYSLCANYYTNECLLPAYAEAVYLVGNQSDWKTSKDYVHITVLPSKVVKRVGRPKKKRIPSVGEALKLHKCVGVNK
;
A
#
# COMPACT_ATOMS: atom_id res chain seq x y z
N MET A 1 11.01 11.05 -14.76
CA MET A 1 11.84 11.43 -13.60
C MET A 1 13.06 12.24 -13.99
N LYS A 2 13.13 13.49 -13.51
CA LYS A 2 14.34 14.34 -13.57
C LYS A 2 15.02 14.32 -12.21
N VAL A 3 16.30 13.94 -12.17
CA VAL A 3 17.11 13.87 -10.95
C VAL A 3 18.02 15.10 -10.91
N ASN A 4 18.03 15.83 -9.80
CA ASN A 4 18.99 16.91 -9.56
C ASN A 4 19.73 16.62 -8.24
N PRO A 5 21.06 16.53 -8.23
CA PRO A 5 21.82 16.33 -7.00
C PRO A 5 21.72 17.57 -6.09
N ILE A 6 21.50 17.34 -4.80
CA ILE A 6 21.60 18.36 -3.74
C ILE A 6 23.01 18.32 -3.16
N ASP A 7 23.50 17.13 -2.83
CA ASP A 7 24.86 16.87 -2.37
C ASP A 7 25.38 15.50 -2.90
N CYS A 8 26.38 14.90 -2.26
CA CYS A 8 26.94 13.60 -2.66
C CYS A 8 25.97 12.42 -2.47
N TYR A 9 25.01 12.50 -1.55
CA TYR A 9 24.10 11.42 -1.18
C TYR A 9 22.62 11.80 -1.26
N GLN A 10 22.30 13.09 -1.36
CA GLN A 10 20.95 13.62 -1.46
C GLN A 10 20.59 14.10 -2.87
N PHE A 11 19.38 13.77 -3.30
CA PHE A 11 18.87 14.05 -4.64
C PHE A 11 17.44 14.56 -4.57
N HIS A 12 17.16 15.59 -5.35
CA HIS A 12 15.82 16.05 -5.63
C HIS A 12 15.32 15.38 -6.91
N VAL A 13 14.32 14.51 -6.81
CA VAL A 13 13.74 13.78 -7.94
C VAL A 13 12.34 14.30 -8.23
N ARG A 14 12.15 14.83 -9.44
CA ARG A 14 10.85 15.31 -9.92
C ARG A 14 10.24 14.30 -10.89
N ASP A 15 9.00 13.91 -10.65
CA ASP A 15 8.21 13.09 -11.56
C ASP A 15 6.80 13.66 -11.73
N LEU A 16 6.50 14.15 -12.93
CA LEU A 16 5.24 14.86 -13.23
C LEU A 16 5.00 15.97 -12.19
N ASP A 17 3.95 15.82 -11.37
CA ASP A 17 3.53 16.78 -10.33
C ASP A 17 4.07 16.44 -8.93
N LYS A 18 4.91 15.41 -8.81
CA LYS A 18 5.49 14.98 -7.54
C LYS A 18 6.97 15.31 -7.48
N GLU A 19 7.39 15.73 -6.30
CA GLU A 19 8.79 16.05 -5.99
C GLU A 19 9.15 15.32 -4.71
N GLU A 20 10.21 14.54 -4.76
CA GLU A 20 10.67 13.75 -3.64
C GLU A 20 12.17 13.96 -3.43
N VAL A 21 12.59 14.01 -2.17
CA VAL A 21 13.99 14.03 -1.77
C VAL A 21 14.40 12.62 -1.41
N VAL A 22 15.49 12.16 -2.00
CA VAL A 22 16.10 10.85 -1.79
C VAL A 22 17.44 11.05 -1.10
N ASN A 23 17.69 10.32 -0.02
CA ASN A 23 19.01 10.19 0.60
C ASN A 23 19.48 8.73 0.47
N LEU A 24 20.51 8.50 -0.35
CA LEU A 24 21.05 7.17 -0.62
C LEU A 24 21.92 6.64 0.53
N GLN A 25 22.47 7.51 1.39
CA GLN A 25 23.28 7.10 2.53
C GLN A 25 22.42 6.64 3.71
N THR A 26 21.37 7.40 4.05
CA THR A 26 20.43 7.01 5.11
C THR A 26 19.37 6.02 4.64
N LYS A 27 19.32 5.73 3.33
CA LYS A 27 18.31 4.87 2.69
C LYS A 27 16.88 5.40 2.92
N GLU A 28 16.67 6.68 2.64
CA GLU A 28 15.39 7.35 2.88
C GLU A 28 14.86 8.04 1.63
N CYS A 29 13.53 8.08 1.50
CA CYS A 29 12.85 8.90 0.51
C CYS A 29 11.65 9.62 1.16
N THR A 30 11.35 10.85 0.75
CA THR A 30 10.19 11.58 1.28
C THR A 30 8.86 10.93 0.90
N CYS A 31 8.81 10.10 -0.15
CA CYS A 31 7.61 9.33 -0.53
C CYS A 31 7.22 8.25 0.50
N LYS A 32 8.09 7.95 1.46
CA LYS A 32 7.95 6.94 2.55
C LYS A 32 7.86 5.48 2.12
N GLU A 33 7.65 5.18 0.85
CA GLU A 33 7.63 3.80 0.32
C GLU A 33 8.95 3.08 0.60
N PHE A 34 10.10 3.74 0.42
CA PHE A 34 11.40 3.13 0.66
C PHE A 34 11.58 2.69 2.12
N GLN A 35 11.15 3.51 3.08
CA GLN A 35 11.24 3.17 4.50
C GLN A 35 10.24 2.09 4.89
N ALA A 36 9.04 2.10 4.29
CA ALA A 36 7.99 1.14 4.59
C ALA A 36 8.32 -0.26 4.06
N GLU A 37 8.71 -0.36 2.79
CA GLU A 37 8.99 -1.62 2.11
C GLU A 37 10.44 -2.08 2.32
N GLN A 38 11.32 -1.16 2.71
CA GLN A 38 12.78 -1.36 2.78
C GLN A 38 13.39 -1.81 1.44
N LEU A 39 12.70 -1.47 0.36
CA LEU A 39 13.07 -1.70 -1.03
C LEU A 39 13.13 -0.35 -1.78
N PRO A 40 14.10 -0.16 -2.69
CA PRO A 40 14.20 1.07 -3.46
C PRO A 40 12.89 1.41 -4.18
N CYS A 41 12.28 2.54 -3.82
CA CYS A 41 11.13 3.06 -4.56
C CYS A 41 11.59 3.62 -5.93
N SER A 42 10.64 3.98 -6.77
CA SER A 42 10.92 4.49 -8.13
C SER A 42 11.86 5.71 -8.14
N TYR A 43 11.72 6.64 -7.19
CA TYR A 43 12.62 7.80 -7.05
C TYR A 43 14.05 7.42 -6.63
N VAL A 44 14.18 6.46 -5.72
CA VAL A 44 15.48 5.93 -5.27
C VAL A 44 16.18 5.22 -6.42
N ILE A 45 15.44 4.43 -7.21
CA ILE A 45 15.97 3.78 -8.41
C ILE A 45 16.51 4.82 -9.40
N ALA A 46 15.79 5.92 -9.60
CA ALA A 46 16.23 7.00 -10.49
C ALA A 46 17.55 7.63 -9.99
N ALA A 47 17.63 7.99 -8.71
CA ALA A 47 18.83 8.60 -8.11
C ALA A 47 20.03 7.65 -8.09
N ALA A 48 19.82 6.37 -7.79
CA ALA A 48 20.88 5.36 -7.79
C ALA A 48 21.46 5.14 -9.18
N ARG A 49 20.61 5.13 -10.23
CA ARG A 49 21.06 5.06 -11.63
C ARG A 49 21.90 6.27 -12.04
N ASP A 50 21.51 7.47 -11.61
CA ASP A 50 22.26 8.71 -11.87
C ASP A 50 23.69 8.65 -11.30
N ARG A 51 23.86 8.01 -10.12
CA ARG A 51 25.17 7.80 -9.47
C ARG A 51 25.86 6.48 -9.80
N ASN A 52 25.29 5.66 -10.69
CA ASN A 52 25.77 4.32 -10.99
C ASN A 52 25.99 3.44 -9.73
N ILE A 53 25.08 3.57 -8.76
CA ILE A 53 25.06 2.77 -7.53
C ILE A 53 24.27 1.49 -7.80
N ASN A 54 24.78 0.36 -7.31
CA ASN A 54 24.08 -0.92 -7.37
C ASN A 54 22.75 -0.84 -6.58
N LEU A 55 21.62 -1.07 -7.25
CA LEU A 55 20.30 -1.04 -6.61
C LEU A 55 20.15 -2.06 -5.48
N TYR A 56 20.76 -3.23 -5.64
CA TYR A 56 20.63 -4.32 -4.65
C TYR A 56 21.32 -3.99 -3.31
N SER A 57 22.34 -3.11 -3.30
CA SER A 57 22.97 -2.68 -2.04
C SER A 57 22.09 -1.75 -1.21
N LEU A 58 21.06 -1.16 -1.85
CA LEU A 58 20.11 -0.26 -1.19
C LEU A 58 18.98 -1.02 -0.51
N CYS A 59 18.66 -2.24 -0.95
CA CYS A 59 17.68 -3.11 -0.30
C CYS A 59 18.09 -3.46 1.15
N ALA A 60 17.12 -3.77 1.99
CA ALA A 60 17.39 -4.37 3.29
C ALA A 60 17.84 -5.83 3.18
N ASN A 61 18.63 -6.27 4.16
CA ASN A 61 19.23 -7.61 4.17
C ASN A 61 18.20 -8.73 4.17
N TYR A 62 16.99 -8.50 4.68
CA TYR A 62 15.91 -9.50 4.69
C TYR A 62 15.56 -10.05 3.30
N TYR A 63 15.85 -9.29 2.25
CA TYR A 63 15.59 -9.69 0.86
C TYR A 63 16.77 -10.40 0.18
N THR A 64 17.89 -10.61 0.88
CA THR A 64 19.01 -11.38 0.32
C THR A 64 18.75 -12.88 0.44
N ASN A 65 19.34 -13.67 -0.44
CA ASN A 65 19.29 -15.14 -0.34
C ASN A 65 19.87 -15.66 0.98
N GLU A 66 20.85 -14.95 1.53
CA GLU A 66 21.47 -15.29 2.83
C GLU A 66 20.46 -15.25 3.97
N CYS A 67 19.47 -14.35 3.93
CA CYS A 67 18.38 -14.30 4.90
C CYS A 67 17.15 -15.13 4.48
N LEU A 68 16.81 -15.11 3.20
CA LEU A 68 15.62 -15.78 2.68
C LEU A 68 15.71 -17.31 2.76
N LEU A 69 16.84 -17.89 2.33
CA LEU A 69 16.96 -19.35 2.28
C LEU A 69 16.89 -20.00 3.66
N PRO A 70 17.56 -19.50 4.71
CA PRO A 70 17.41 -20.07 6.06
C PRO A 70 16.01 -19.89 6.63
N ALA A 71 15.34 -18.76 6.35
CA ALA A 71 13.98 -18.51 6.82
C ALA A 71 12.95 -19.51 6.27
N TYR A 72 13.20 -20.05 5.07
CA TYR A 72 12.39 -21.05 4.39
C TYR A 72 13.04 -22.44 4.35
N ALA A 73 14.10 -22.67 5.14
CA ALA A 73 14.80 -23.96 5.14
C ALA A 73 13.95 -25.08 5.78
N GLU A 74 13.03 -24.71 6.67
CA GLU A 74 12.11 -25.66 7.30
C GLU A 74 10.99 -26.08 6.33
N ALA A 75 10.67 -27.37 6.35
CA ALA A 75 9.64 -27.92 5.47
C ALA A 75 8.26 -27.36 5.86
N VAL A 76 7.57 -26.76 4.88
CA VAL A 76 6.14 -26.46 5.01
C VAL A 76 5.37 -27.75 4.77
N TYR A 77 5.00 -28.43 5.86
CA TYR A 77 4.17 -29.62 5.78
C TYR A 77 2.77 -29.25 5.28
N LEU A 78 2.26 -30.03 4.32
CA LEU A 78 0.86 -29.94 3.94
C LEU A 78 -0.02 -30.23 5.15
N VAL A 79 -1.12 -29.50 5.26
CA VAL A 79 -2.14 -29.79 6.25
C VAL A 79 -2.74 -31.15 5.90
N GLY A 80 -2.61 -32.12 6.81
CA GLY A 80 -3.16 -33.47 6.66
C GLY A 80 -4.70 -33.47 6.63
N ASN A 81 -5.30 -34.65 6.51
CA ASN A 81 -6.76 -34.78 6.56
C ASN A 81 -7.30 -34.27 7.91
N GLN A 82 -8.44 -33.58 7.89
CA GLN A 82 -9.09 -33.04 9.08
C GLN A 82 -9.41 -34.11 10.12
N SER A 83 -9.64 -35.36 9.69
CA SER A 83 -9.82 -36.51 10.58
C SER A 83 -8.64 -36.78 11.51
N ASP A 84 -7.43 -36.41 11.08
CA ASP A 84 -6.18 -36.72 11.76
C ASP A 84 -5.71 -35.55 12.67
N TRP A 85 -6.44 -34.43 12.63
CA TRP A 85 -6.12 -33.26 13.43
C TRP A 85 -6.43 -33.55 14.90
N LYS A 86 -5.42 -33.42 15.76
CA LYS A 86 -5.61 -33.48 17.22
C LYS A 86 -6.26 -32.18 17.71
N THR A 87 -7.57 -32.06 17.54
CA THR A 87 -8.34 -30.94 18.10
C THR A 87 -8.61 -31.20 19.59
N SER A 88 -8.20 -30.28 20.48
CA SER A 88 -8.63 -30.36 21.89
C SER A 88 -10.16 -30.24 21.96
N LYS A 89 -10.79 -30.95 22.89
CA LYS A 89 -12.24 -30.88 23.16
C LYS A 89 -12.73 -29.44 23.37
N ASP A 90 -11.84 -28.54 23.82
CA ASP A 90 -12.13 -27.12 24.05
C ASP A 90 -12.36 -26.32 22.76
N TYR A 91 -11.84 -26.77 21.61
CA TYR A 91 -11.95 -26.07 20.32
C TYR A 91 -13.07 -26.61 19.43
N VAL A 92 -13.51 -27.86 19.65
CA VAL A 92 -14.51 -28.54 18.79
C VAL A 92 -15.88 -27.85 18.83
N HIS A 93 -16.16 -27.05 19.85
CA HIS A 93 -17.45 -26.36 20.02
C HIS A 93 -17.39 -24.82 19.94
N ILE A 94 -16.25 -24.22 19.58
CA ILE A 94 -16.17 -22.77 19.40
C ILE A 94 -16.88 -22.40 18.09
N THR A 95 -18.13 -21.98 18.21
CA THR A 95 -18.85 -21.37 17.09
C THR A 95 -18.30 -19.97 16.88
N VAL A 96 -17.38 -19.80 15.93
CA VAL A 96 -16.87 -18.48 15.54
C VAL A 96 -17.96 -17.76 14.76
N LEU A 97 -18.73 -16.92 15.45
CA LEU A 97 -19.69 -16.05 14.78
C LEU A 97 -18.95 -14.94 14.03
N PRO A 98 -19.39 -14.59 12.81
CA PRO A 98 -18.85 -13.41 12.14
C PRO A 98 -19.04 -12.19 13.04
N SER A 99 -18.08 -11.26 12.99
CA SER A 99 -18.20 -9.99 13.71
C SER A 99 -19.55 -9.35 13.39
N LYS A 100 -20.26 -8.89 14.43
CA LYS A 100 -21.54 -8.20 14.25
C LYS A 100 -21.30 -6.94 13.43
N VAL A 101 -21.56 -7.02 12.13
CA VAL A 101 -21.48 -5.86 11.24
C VAL A 101 -22.63 -4.93 11.58
N VAL A 102 -22.34 -3.89 12.36
CA VAL A 102 -23.26 -2.75 12.50
C VAL A 102 -23.20 -2.00 11.18
N LYS A 103 -24.33 -1.91 10.47
CA LYS A 103 -24.45 -1.03 9.30
C LYS A 103 -24.16 0.39 9.79
N ARG A 104 -22.98 0.92 9.45
CA ARG A 104 -22.71 2.36 9.63
C ARG A 104 -23.77 3.11 8.85
N VAL A 105 -24.35 4.15 9.45
CA VAL A 105 -25.27 5.05 8.76
C VAL A 105 -24.52 5.54 7.52
N GLY A 106 -24.99 5.12 6.35
CA GLY A 106 -24.34 5.43 5.09
C GLY A 106 -24.21 6.94 4.91
N ARG A 107 -23.40 7.34 3.94
CA ARG A 107 -23.23 8.76 3.59
C ARG A 107 -24.60 9.44 3.46
N PRO A 108 -24.86 10.56 4.18
CA PRO A 108 -26.10 11.32 4.02
C PRO A 108 -26.34 11.64 2.54
N LYS A 109 -27.58 11.45 2.08
CA LYS A 109 -27.94 11.76 0.69
C LYS A 109 -27.62 13.23 0.43
N LYS A 110 -26.84 13.51 -0.63
CA LYS A 110 -26.55 14.90 -1.06
C LYS A 110 -27.81 15.69 -1.41
N LYS A 111 -28.84 14.99 -1.91
CA LYS A 111 -30.13 15.59 -2.27
C LYS A 111 -31.15 15.30 -1.18
N ARG A 112 -31.83 16.37 -0.72
CA ARG A 112 -32.95 16.29 0.21
C ARG A 112 -34.10 15.50 -0.41
N ILE A 113 -34.75 14.64 0.38
CA ILE A 113 -36.02 14.00 -0.02
C ILE A 113 -37.14 15.01 0.26
N PRO A 114 -37.90 15.46 -0.76
CA PRO A 114 -39.01 16.38 -0.56
C PRO A 114 -40.16 15.72 0.24
N SER A 115 -40.89 16.50 1.01
CA SER A 115 -42.10 16.05 1.71
C SER A 115 -43.30 15.95 0.74
N VAL A 116 -44.38 15.30 1.18
CA VAL A 116 -45.61 15.19 0.40
C VAL A 116 -46.15 16.60 0.09
N GLY A 117 -46.27 16.92 -1.20
CA GLY A 117 -46.71 18.23 -1.71
C GLY A 117 -45.58 19.13 -2.21
N GLU A 118 -44.31 18.81 -1.94
CA GLU A 118 -43.17 19.58 -2.46
C GLU A 118 -42.77 19.10 -3.87
N ALA A 119 -42.76 20.02 -4.83
CA ALA A 119 -42.35 19.72 -6.20
C ALA A 119 -40.82 19.51 -6.30
N LEU A 120 -40.40 18.50 -7.05
CA LEU A 120 -38.99 18.26 -7.38
C LEU A 120 -38.47 19.42 -8.24
N LYS A 121 -37.53 20.20 -7.70
CA LYS A 121 -36.79 21.21 -8.48
C LYS A 121 -35.89 20.50 -9.48
N LEU A 122 -36.37 20.33 -10.72
CA LEU A 122 -35.54 19.95 -11.85
C LEU A 122 -34.60 21.11 -12.17
N HIS A 123 -33.29 20.86 -12.10
CA HIS A 123 -32.32 21.77 -12.70
C HIS A 123 -32.53 21.72 -14.21
N LYS A 124 -33.02 22.81 -14.80
CA LYS A 124 -33.11 22.95 -16.26
C LYS A 124 -31.68 23.05 -16.79
N CYS A 125 -31.27 22.12 -17.66
CA CYS A 125 -30.10 22.35 -18.50
C CYS A 125 -30.45 23.48 -19.47
N VAL A 126 -29.62 24.53 -19.51
CA VAL A 126 -29.70 25.55 -20.56
C VAL A 126 -29.14 24.91 -21.83
N GLY A 127 -30.01 24.63 -22.79
CA GLY A 127 -29.58 24.21 -24.12
C GLY A 127 -28.80 25.35 -24.77
N VAL A 128 -27.53 25.10 -25.09
CA VAL A 128 -26.74 25.99 -25.94
C VAL A 128 -27.27 25.77 -27.37
N ASN A 129 -28.01 26.75 -27.89
CA ASN A 129 -28.35 26.76 -29.31
C ASN A 129 -27.11 27.14 -30.12
N LYS A 130 -26.93 26.42 -31.22
CA LYS A 130 -25.82 26.46 -32.17
C LYS A 130 -25.79 27.76 -32.97
#